data_AF-A0A015L3K5-F1
#
_entry.id   AF-A0A015L3K5-F1
#
_cell.length_a   1.000
_cell.length_b   1.000
_cell.length_c   1.000
_cell.angle_alpha   90.00
_cell.angle_beta   90.00
_cell.angle_gamma   90.00
#
_symmetry.space_group_name_H-M   'P 1'
#
loop_
_entity.id
_entity.type
_entity.pdbx_description
1 polymer ?
#
loop_
_entity_poly.entity_id
_entity_poly.type
_entity_poly.pdbx_seq_one_letter_code
_entity_poly.pdbx_strand_id
1 'polypeptide(L)'
;MFIDFRTSLFAMYLFLAGDSSALSNWSYADNPSIAILIVLFSLLIVVYLMNLLIGLLNIAIEEDNNRVSYLMQKAEILAEIELFYLLPHQRRWQTWFPEVIHYYADADKTQIEIKRLIKEGEWDTKEFTEMREKLLEELQIKHNPIDNELMLEKLKSNDDKLDNLKEEIREIRKTLQNFKIGTIS
;
A
#
# COMPACT_ATOMS: atom_id res chain seq x y z
N MET A 1 -3.64 -41.80 -5.37
CA MET A 1 -3.03 -40.53 -4.93
C MET A 1 -3.06 -40.31 -3.41
N PHE A 2 -3.98 -40.92 -2.65
CA PHE A 2 -4.03 -40.82 -1.18
C PHE A 2 -3.44 -42.06 -0.48
N ILE A 3 -2.16 -42.35 -0.71
CA ILE A 3 -1.49 -43.55 -0.14
C ILE A 3 -0.61 -43.14 1.04
N ASP A 4 0.22 -42.11 0.84
CA ASP A 4 1.07 -41.52 1.86
C ASP A 4 0.73 -40.05 2.07
N PHE A 5 1.05 -39.51 3.26
CA PHE A 5 0.77 -38.11 3.62
C PHE A 5 1.26 -37.10 2.56
N ARG A 6 2.49 -37.29 2.03
CA ARG A 6 3.05 -36.43 0.99
C ARG A 6 2.22 -36.46 -0.30
N THR A 7 1.83 -37.65 -0.73
CA THR A 7 1.00 -37.82 -1.94
C THR A 7 -0.41 -37.29 -1.74
N SER A 8 -0.96 -37.39 -0.52
CA SER A 8 -2.26 -36.83 -0.14
C SER A 8 -2.25 -35.30 -0.15
N LEU A 9 -1.19 -34.66 0.32
CA LEU A 9 -1.04 -33.19 0.23
C LEU A 9 -0.98 -32.73 -1.23
N PHE A 10 -0.22 -33.42 -2.07
CA PHE A 10 -0.13 -33.10 -3.49
C PHE A 10 -1.48 -33.30 -4.20
N ALA A 11 -2.20 -34.36 -3.87
CA ALA A 11 -3.55 -34.60 -4.38
C ALA A 11 -4.53 -33.51 -3.96
N MET A 12 -4.44 -33.00 -2.72
CA MET A 12 -5.26 -31.89 -2.25
C MET A 12 -4.96 -30.59 -3.00
N TYR A 13 -3.68 -30.31 -3.29
CA TYR A 13 -3.28 -29.17 -4.12
C TYR A 13 -3.86 -29.26 -5.54
N LEU A 14 -3.72 -30.43 -6.19
CA LEU A 14 -4.32 -30.69 -7.51
C LEU A 14 -5.85 -30.51 -7.49
N PHE A 15 -6.50 -31.02 -6.45
CA PHE A 15 -7.94 -30.86 -6.27
C PHE A 15 -8.34 -29.38 -6.12
N LEU A 16 -7.58 -28.59 -5.36
CA LEU A 16 -7.80 -27.15 -5.19
C LEU A 16 -7.59 -26.37 -6.50
N ALA A 17 -6.67 -26.81 -7.36
CA ALA A 17 -6.45 -26.29 -8.71
C ALA A 17 -7.53 -26.73 -9.73
N GLY A 18 -8.50 -27.57 -9.32
CA GLY A 18 -9.59 -28.06 -10.16
C GLY A 18 -9.28 -29.35 -10.93
N ASP A 19 -8.17 -30.02 -10.64
CA ASP A 19 -7.82 -31.29 -11.28
C ASP A 19 -8.54 -32.47 -10.59
N SER A 20 -9.56 -32.98 -11.27
CA SER A 20 -10.35 -34.13 -10.82
C SER A 20 -9.58 -35.46 -10.80
N SER A 21 -8.42 -35.56 -11.45
CA SER A 21 -7.57 -36.75 -11.43
C SER A 21 -7.06 -37.08 -10.02
N ALA A 22 -7.03 -36.08 -9.11
CA ALA A 22 -6.71 -36.27 -7.71
C ALA A 22 -7.62 -37.31 -7.02
N LEU A 23 -8.87 -37.41 -7.46
CA LEU A 23 -9.92 -38.25 -6.88
C LEU A 23 -10.21 -39.51 -7.71
N SER A 24 -9.50 -39.74 -8.82
CA SER A 24 -9.79 -40.84 -9.76
C SER A 24 -9.80 -42.24 -9.14
N ASN A 25 -9.06 -42.43 -8.05
CA ASN A 25 -8.95 -43.72 -7.37
C ASN A 25 -10.10 -43.97 -6.38
N TRP A 26 -10.99 -43.02 -6.17
CA TRP A 26 -12.08 -43.10 -5.19
C TRP A 26 -13.44 -43.04 -5.90
N SER A 27 -14.11 -44.18 -5.97
CA SER A 27 -15.49 -44.26 -6.43
C SER A 27 -16.42 -43.62 -5.39
N TYR A 28 -17.17 -42.59 -5.81
CA TYR A 28 -18.12 -41.87 -4.96
C TYR A 28 -19.25 -42.76 -4.43
N ALA A 29 -19.53 -43.89 -5.09
CA ALA A 29 -20.61 -44.81 -4.73
C ALA A 29 -20.27 -45.69 -3.52
N ASP A 30 -18.99 -45.98 -3.29
CA ASP A 30 -18.58 -46.97 -2.30
C ASP A 30 -18.38 -46.39 -0.90
N ASN A 31 -18.24 -45.05 -0.79
CA ASN A 31 -17.91 -44.38 0.47
C ASN A 31 -18.64 -43.03 0.62
N PRO A 32 -19.86 -43.02 1.18
CA PRO A 32 -20.67 -41.80 1.29
C PRO A 32 -20.00 -40.70 2.14
N SER A 33 -19.20 -41.07 3.15
CA SER A 33 -18.47 -40.12 4.00
C SER A 33 -17.45 -39.29 3.22
N ILE A 34 -16.77 -39.90 2.23
CA ILE A 34 -15.77 -39.20 1.40
C ILE A 34 -16.48 -38.23 0.45
N ALA A 35 -17.61 -38.64 -0.12
CA ALA A 35 -18.43 -37.77 -0.95
C ALA A 35 -18.90 -36.52 -0.19
N ILE A 36 -19.38 -36.68 1.04
CA ILE A 36 -19.79 -35.56 1.91
C ILE A 36 -18.60 -34.64 2.20
N LEU A 37 -17.43 -35.18 2.55
CA LEU A 37 -16.24 -34.39 2.82
C LEU A 37 -15.80 -33.57 1.60
N ILE A 38 -15.81 -34.17 0.40
CA ILE A 38 -15.45 -33.48 -0.85
C ILE A 38 -16.42 -32.33 -1.14
N VAL A 39 -17.73 -32.56 -0.98
CA VAL A 39 -18.74 -31.51 -1.19
C VAL A 39 -18.55 -30.36 -0.20
N LEU A 40 -18.40 -30.66 1.09
CA LEU A 40 -18.18 -29.65 2.13
C LEU A 40 -16.90 -28.86 1.90
N PHE A 41 -15.80 -29.56 1.60
CA PHE A 41 -14.52 -28.93 1.32
C PHE A 41 -14.60 -28.05 0.07
N SER A 42 -15.24 -28.51 -1.01
CA SER A 42 -15.42 -27.72 -2.23
C SER A 42 -16.22 -26.45 -1.97
N LEU A 43 -17.29 -26.55 -1.18
CA LEU A 43 -18.10 -25.39 -0.78
C LEU A 43 -17.27 -24.41 0.05
N LEU A 44 -16.44 -24.89 0.98
CA LEU A 44 -15.54 -24.03 1.76
C LEU A 44 -14.52 -23.32 0.87
N ILE A 45 -13.88 -24.01 -0.08
CA ILE A 45 -12.92 -23.36 -0.99
C ILE A 45 -13.60 -22.28 -1.83
N VAL A 46 -14.70 -22.63 -2.51
CA VAL A 46 -15.36 -21.73 -3.47
C VAL A 46 -16.06 -20.56 -2.76
N VAL A 47 -16.79 -20.82 -1.68
CA VAL A 47 -17.62 -19.80 -1.02
C VAL A 47 -16.81 -18.97 -0.02
N TYR A 48 -15.89 -19.59 0.72
CA TYR A 48 -15.17 -18.89 1.78
C TYR A 48 -13.79 -18.44 1.32
N LEU A 49 -12.90 -19.37 0.94
CA LEU A 49 -11.51 -19.02 0.66
C LEU A 49 -11.33 -18.15 -0.58
N MET A 50 -12.00 -18.45 -1.70
CA MET A 50 -11.86 -17.66 -2.92
C MET A 50 -12.42 -16.24 -2.74
N ASN A 51 -13.57 -16.10 -2.09
CA ASN A 51 -14.16 -14.79 -1.82
C ASN A 51 -13.31 -13.97 -0.84
N LEU A 52 -12.77 -14.60 0.20
CA LEU A 52 -11.83 -13.96 1.11
C LEU A 52 -10.56 -13.51 0.38
N LEU A 53 -9.98 -14.39 -0.45
CA LEU A 53 -8.77 -14.09 -1.21
C LEU A 53 -8.99 -12.92 -2.19
N ILE A 54 -10.10 -12.92 -2.93
CA ILE A 54 -10.46 -11.83 -3.84
C ILE A 54 -10.65 -10.53 -3.06
N GLY A 55 -11.32 -10.56 -1.90
CA GLY A 55 -11.52 -9.38 -1.06
C GLY A 55 -10.21 -8.79 -0.52
N LEU A 56 -9.32 -9.64 -0.01
CA LEU A 56 -8.00 -9.23 0.46
C LEU A 56 -7.12 -8.71 -0.68
N LEU A 57 -7.16 -9.38 -1.84
CA LEU A 57 -6.42 -8.96 -3.01
C LEU A 57 -6.91 -7.60 -3.52
N ASN A 58 -8.23 -7.36 -3.51
CA ASN A 58 -8.79 -6.07 -3.88
C ASN A 58 -8.30 -4.94 -2.98
N ILE A 59 -8.27 -5.16 -1.66
CA ILE A 59 -7.74 -4.16 -0.70
C ILE A 59 -6.27 -3.85 -0.99
N ALA A 60 -5.44 -4.89 -1.19
CA ALA A 60 -4.02 -4.71 -1.48
C ALA A 60 -3.78 -3.98 -2.82
N ILE A 61 -4.57 -4.29 -3.86
CA ILE A 61 -4.49 -3.60 -5.15
C ILE A 61 -4.93 -2.15 -5.02
N GLU A 62 -5.98 -1.87 -4.25
CA GLU A 62 -6.48 -0.50 -4.06
C GLU A 62 -5.44 0.38 -3.35
N GLU A 63 -4.72 -0.16 -2.37
CA GLU A 63 -3.62 0.54 -1.68
C GLU A 63 -2.43 0.82 -2.61
N ASP A 64 -2.07 -0.12 -3.49
CA ASP A 64 -0.89 -0.01 -4.38
C ASP A 64 -1.19 0.58 -5.77
N ASN A 65 -2.47 0.83 -6.12
CA ASN A 65 -2.85 1.49 -7.38
C ASN A 65 -2.62 3.02 -7.31
N ASN A 66 -1.39 3.41 -7.00
CA ASN A 66 -0.97 4.79 -6.94
C ASN A 66 -0.16 5.16 -8.19
N ARG A 67 -0.72 6.07 -9.00
CA ARG A 67 -0.06 6.63 -10.18
C ARG A 67 1.31 7.25 -9.84
N VAL A 68 1.46 7.84 -8.66
CA VAL A 68 2.73 8.44 -8.21
C VAL A 68 3.80 7.37 -7.99
N SER A 69 3.45 6.28 -7.29
CA SER A 69 4.35 5.13 -7.09
C SER A 69 4.77 4.50 -8.41
N TYR A 70 3.84 4.34 -9.36
CA TYR A 70 4.15 3.87 -10.71
C TYR A 70 5.15 4.77 -11.44
N LEU A 71 4.94 6.09 -11.40
CA LEU A 71 5.85 7.04 -12.04
C LEU A 71 7.23 7.06 -11.38
N MET A 72 7.29 6.90 -10.05
CA MET A 72 8.53 6.80 -9.30
C MET A 72 9.33 5.56 -9.70
N GLN A 73 8.70 4.38 -9.68
CA GLN A 73 9.34 3.13 -10.11
C GLN A 73 9.80 3.20 -11.58
N LYS A 74 8.98 3.81 -12.45
CA LYS A 74 9.37 4.02 -13.84
C LYS A 74 10.60 4.91 -13.97
N ALA A 75 10.72 5.97 -13.17
CA ALA A 75 11.88 6.85 -13.17
C ALA A 75 13.13 6.13 -12.64
N GLU A 76 12.99 5.30 -11.60
CA GLU A 76 14.07 4.48 -11.05
C GLU A 76 14.62 3.51 -12.09
N ILE A 77 13.74 2.77 -12.77
CA ILE A 77 14.12 1.85 -13.85
C ILE A 77 14.80 2.59 -15.01
N LEU A 78 14.28 3.77 -15.38
CA LEU A 78 14.90 4.59 -16.43
C LEU A 78 16.31 5.02 -16.03
N ALA A 79 16.51 5.50 -14.80
CA ALA A 79 17.83 5.88 -14.30
C ALA A 79 18.81 4.70 -14.28
N GLU A 80 18.35 3.49 -13.94
CA GLU A 80 19.16 2.28 -13.98
C GLU A 80 19.58 1.92 -15.42
N ILE A 81 18.64 1.98 -16.37
CA ILE A 81 18.92 1.78 -17.80
C ILE A 81 19.95 2.80 -18.30
N GLU A 82 19.76 4.07 -17.95
CA GLU A 82 20.64 5.16 -18.37
C GLU A 82 22.06 5.01 -17.81
N LEU A 83 22.20 4.56 -16.57
CA LEU A 83 23.50 4.45 -15.92
C LEU A 83 24.26 3.18 -16.33
N PHE A 84 23.59 2.03 -16.44
CA PHE A 84 24.24 0.73 -16.59
C PHE A 84 24.14 0.12 -17.99
N TYR A 85 23.10 0.45 -18.76
CA TYR A 85 22.80 -0.24 -20.02
C TYR A 85 23.06 0.60 -21.27
N LEU A 86 23.25 1.92 -21.14
CA LEU A 86 23.54 2.80 -22.28
C LEU A 86 25.04 3.04 -22.53
N LEU A 87 25.45 2.93 -23.79
CA LEU A 87 26.81 3.27 -24.22
C LEU A 87 27.07 4.78 -24.15
N PRO A 88 28.33 5.22 -23.98
CA PRO A 88 28.68 6.64 -23.88
C PRO A 88 28.19 7.50 -25.04
N HIS A 89 28.10 6.94 -26.25
CA HIS A 89 27.60 7.69 -27.41
C HIS A 89 26.07 7.85 -27.39
N GLN A 90 25.33 6.88 -26.84
CA GLN A 90 23.86 6.93 -26.74
C GLN A 90 23.43 8.00 -25.73
N ARG A 91 24.16 8.12 -24.61
CA ARG A 91 23.93 9.14 -23.58
C ARG A 91 24.19 10.58 -24.05
N ARG A 92 24.97 10.76 -25.12
CA ARG A 92 25.23 12.07 -25.73
C ARG A 92 24.29 12.40 -26.88
N TRP A 93 23.32 11.53 -27.15
CA TRP A 93 22.41 11.74 -28.27
C TRP A 93 21.32 12.73 -27.86
N GLN A 94 21.43 13.97 -28.33
CA GLN A 94 20.53 15.09 -27.97
C GLN A 94 19.05 14.81 -28.22
N THR A 95 18.73 13.92 -29.18
CA THR A 95 17.35 13.51 -29.46
C THR A 95 16.75 12.67 -28.33
N TRP A 96 17.56 11.88 -27.62
CA TRP A 96 17.12 11.04 -26.49
C TRP A 96 17.36 11.73 -25.14
N PHE A 97 18.44 12.51 -25.05
CA PHE A 97 18.83 13.29 -23.87
C PHE A 97 18.95 14.77 -24.23
N PRO A 98 17.82 15.49 -24.31
CA PRO A 98 17.84 16.92 -24.59
C PRO A 98 18.48 17.68 -23.44
N GLU A 99 19.19 18.76 -23.76
CA GLU A 99 19.83 19.63 -22.77
C GLU A 99 18.80 20.39 -21.91
N VAL A 100 17.62 20.66 -22.48
CA VAL A 100 16.53 21.39 -21.82
C VAL A 100 15.21 20.65 -22.04
N ILE A 101 14.45 20.45 -20.97
CA ILE A 101 13.10 19.87 -21.00
C ILE A 101 12.11 20.99 -20.67
N HIS A 102 11.24 21.32 -21.62
CA HIS A 102 10.15 22.27 -21.39
C HIS A 102 8.93 21.51 -20.87
N TYR A 103 8.47 21.84 -19.66
CA TYR A 103 7.24 21.31 -19.09
C TYR A 103 6.24 22.45 -18.88
N TYR A 104 4.99 22.22 -19.27
CA TYR A 104 3.90 23.14 -18.99
C TYR A 104 3.30 22.81 -17.62
N ALA A 105 3.41 23.74 -16.69
CA ALA A 105 2.75 23.66 -15.39
C ALA A 105 1.74 24.79 -15.26
N ASP A 106 0.56 24.46 -14.75
CA ASP A 106 -0.49 25.41 -14.40
C ASP A 106 -0.09 26.14 -13.11
N ALA A 107 0.06 27.47 -13.17
CA ALA A 107 0.54 28.26 -12.05
C ALA A 107 -0.38 28.16 -10.83
N ASP A 108 -1.69 28.18 -11.03
CA ASP A 108 -2.68 28.15 -9.94
C ASP A 108 -2.65 26.79 -9.23
N LYS A 109 -2.63 25.70 -10.00
CA LYS A 109 -2.52 24.34 -9.42
C LYS A 109 -1.21 24.15 -8.69
N THR A 110 -0.12 24.67 -9.24
CA THR A 110 1.21 24.57 -8.62
C THR A 110 1.24 25.34 -7.30
N GLN A 111 0.66 26.53 -7.23
CA GLN A 111 0.56 27.29 -5.99
C GLN A 111 -0.24 26.57 -4.90
N ILE A 112 -1.37 25.95 -5.27
CA ILE A 112 -2.21 25.19 -4.33
C ILE A 112 -1.39 24.03 -3.74
N GLU A 113 -0.68 23.29 -4.59
CA GLU A 113 0.08 22.12 -4.17
C GLU A 113 1.29 22.49 -3.30
N ILE A 114 2.02 23.54 -3.65
CA ILE A 114 3.14 24.03 -2.81
C ILE A 114 2.64 24.44 -1.42
N LYS A 115 1.50 25.15 -1.33
CA LYS A 115 0.90 25.50 -0.04
C LYS A 115 0.50 24.27 0.77
N ARG A 116 -0.01 23.23 0.11
CA ARG A 116 -0.33 21.93 0.73
C ARG A 116 0.94 21.28 1.30
N LEU A 117 2.01 21.19 0.50
CA LEU A 117 3.30 20.61 0.93
C LEU A 117 3.94 21.39 2.09
N ILE A 118 3.84 22.72 2.09
CA ILE A 118 4.29 23.56 3.21
C ILE A 118 3.51 23.22 4.48
N LYS A 119 2.16 23.14 4.39
CA LYS A 119 1.28 22.76 5.51
C LYS A 119 1.61 21.37 6.06
N GLU A 120 1.85 20.41 5.18
CA GLU A 120 2.20 19.04 5.57
C GLU A 120 3.65 18.95 6.09
N GLY A 121 4.49 19.95 5.84
CA GLY A 121 5.90 20.00 6.24
C GLY A 121 6.80 19.15 5.33
N GLU A 122 6.29 18.75 4.17
CA GLU A 122 7.01 17.97 3.16
C GLU A 122 7.78 18.87 2.19
N TRP A 123 7.51 20.18 2.19
CA TRP A 123 8.18 21.12 1.33
C TRP A 123 9.67 21.18 1.65
N ASP A 124 10.06 21.44 2.91
CA ASP A 124 11.43 21.79 3.31
C ASP A 124 12.41 20.62 3.36
N THR A 125 12.70 20.05 2.19
CA THR A 125 13.76 19.06 1.95
C THR A 125 15.13 19.73 1.78
N LYS A 126 16.22 18.95 1.99
CA LYS A 126 17.61 19.43 1.82
C LYS A 126 18.05 19.54 0.36
N GLU A 127 17.26 19.01 -0.58
CA GLU A 127 17.59 18.94 -1.99
C GLU A 127 16.97 20.11 -2.75
N PHE A 128 17.69 20.61 -3.77
CA PHE A 128 17.22 21.65 -4.69
C PHE A 128 16.75 22.96 -4.03
N THR A 129 17.34 23.35 -2.89
CA THR A 129 16.95 24.55 -2.13
C THR A 129 16.88 25.81 -2.99
N GLU A 130 17.92 26.09 -3.79
CA GLU A 130 17.98 27.27 -4.67
C GLU A 130 16.84 27.29 -5.71
N MET A 131 16.54 26.13 -6.32
CA MET A 131 15.48 26.02 -7.31
C MET A 131 14.09 26.24 -6.69
N ARG A 132 13.89 25.75 -5.46
CA ARG A 132 12.64 25.92 -4.72
C ARG A 132 12.41 27.35 -4.29
N GLU A 133 13.45 28.04 -3.82
CA GLU A 133 13.37 29.48 -3.50
C GLU A 133 13.01 30.29 -4.74
N LYS A 134 13.65 30.02 -5.87
CA LYS A 134 13.33 30.67 -7.15
C LYS A 134 11.90 30.38 -7.60
N LEU A 135 11.40 29.16 -7.41
CA LEU A 135 10.03 28.80 -7.74
C LEU A 135 9.01 29.55 -6.87
N LEU A 136 9.29 29.73 -5.58
CA LEU A 136 8.45 30.52 -4.67
C LEU A 136 8.41 31.99 -5.09
N GLU A 137 9.55 32.55 -5.51
CA GLU A 137 9.66 33.92 -6.02
C GLU A 137 8.83 34.12 -7.30
N GLU A 138 9.00 33.24 -8.29
CA GLU A 138 8.25 33.27 -9.56
C GLU A 138 6.73 33.12 -9.35
N LEU A 139 6.33 32.26 -8.40
CA LEU A 139 4.92 32.04 -8.06
C LEU A 139 4.38 33.05 -7.03
N GLN A 140 5.20 34.01 -6.59
CA GLN A 140 4.85 35.03 -5.59
C GLN A 140 4.30 34.46 -4.27
N ILE A 141 4.78 33.27 -3.87
CA ILE A 141 4.41 32.61 -2.62
C ILE A 141 5.36 33.08 -1.52
N LYS A 142 4.82 33.72 -0.48
CA LYS A 142 5.59 34.00 0.73
C LYS A 142 5.68 32.73 1.57
N HIS A 143 6.86 32.14 1.64
CA HIS A 143 7.19 31.05 2.55
C HIS A 143 8.29 31.52 3.49
N ASN A 144 8.06 31.40 4.81
CA ASN A 144 9.11 31.56 5.80
C ASN A 144 9.43 30.15 6.32
N PRO A 145 10.64 29.61 6.10
CA PRO A 145 10.99 28.27 6.59
C PRO A 145 10.93 28.15 8.11
N ILE A 146 10.93 29.29 8.82
CA ILE A 146 10.69 29.39 10.26
C ILE A 146 9.29 29.98 10.48
N ASP A 147 8.26 29.34 9.94
CA ASP A 147 6.88 29.74 10.21
C ASP A 147 6.43 29.11 11.54
N ASN A 148 6.68 29.86 12.62
CA ASN A 148 6.25 29.50 13.97
C ASN A 148 4.73 29.25 14.03
N GLU A 149 3.94 29.83 13.13
CA GLU A 149 2.48 29.68 13.10
C GLU A 149 2.07 28.27 12.66
N LEU A 150 2.71 27.71 11.63
CA LEU A 150 2.48 26.36 11.13
C LEU A 150 2.95 25.29 12.14
N MET A 151 4.09 25.53 12.79
CA MET A 151 4.53 24.72 13.92
C MET A 151 3.54 24.77 15.10
N LEU A 152 3.00 25.95 15.41
CA LEU A 152 2.03 26.14 16.49
C LEU A 152 0.69 25.44 16.17
N GLU A 153 0.23 25.47 14.92
CA GLU A 153 -0.99 24.78 14.49
C GLU A 153 -0.83 23.26 14.57
N LYS A 154 0.33 22.72 14.13
CA LYS A 154 0.66 21.30 14.31
C LYS A 154 0.76 20.89 15.78
N LEU A 155 1.36 21.72 16.63
CA LEU A 155 1.45 21.47 18.07
C LEU A 155 0.04 21.42 18.70
N LYS A 156 -0.82 22.38 18.40
CA LYS A 156 -2.23 22.38 18.87
C LYS A 156 -2.99 21.14 18.42
N SER A 157 -2.89 20.77 17.15
CA SER A 157 -3.57 19.57 16.63
C SER A 157 -3.07 18.28 17.29
N ASN A 158 -1.78 18.20 17.61
CA ASN A 158 -1.21 17.06 18.32
C ASN A 158 -1.64 17.02 19.79
N ASP A 159 -1.75 18.18 20.46
CA ASP A 159 -2.28 18.27 21.81
C ASP A 159 -3.74 17.79 21.87
N ASP A 160 -4.59 18.20 20.92
CA ASP A 160 -5.98 17.75 20.83
C ASP A 160 -6.08 16.22 20.64
N LYS A 161 -5.23 15.65 19.77
CA LYS A 161 -5.15 14.19 19.58
C LYS A 161 -4.69 13.46 20.83
N LEU A 162 -3.73 14.03 21.56
CA LEU A 162 -3.21 13.46 22.80
C LEU A 162 -4.29 13.42 23.87
N ASP A 163 -5.11 14.47 23.99
CA ASP A 163 -6.19 14.52 24.95
C ASP A 163 -7.33 13.55 24.61
N ASN A 164 -7.64 13.38 23.33
CA ASN A 164 -8.61 12.37 22.88
C ASN A 164 -8.11 10.94 23.19
N LEU A 165 -6.82 10.66 22.95
CA LEU A 165 -6.21 9.36 23.27
C LEU A 165 -6.21 9.08 24.79
N LYS A 166 -5.98 10.11 25.62
CA LYS A 166 -6.06 9.98 27.08
C LYS A 166 -7.46 9.58 27.54
N GLU A 167 -8.50 10.17 26.96
CA GLU A 167 -9.88 9.82 27.28
C GLU A 167 -10.24 8.40 26.82
N GLU A 168 -9.80 7.97 25.63
CA GLU A 168 -9.96 6.58 25.21
C GLU A 168 -9.28 5.59 26.17
N ILE A 169 -8.03 5.86 26.59
CA ILE A 169 -7.32 5.04 27.58
C ILE A 169 -8.07 5.02 28.92
N ARG A 170 -8.69 6.15 29.31
CA ARG A 170 -9.47 6.25 30.54
C ARG A 170 -10.71 5.38 30.48
N GLU A 171 -11.43 5.38 29.36
CA GLU A 171 -12.59 4.52 29.14
C GLU A 171 -12.21 3.03 29.13
N ILE A 172 -11.12 2.65 28.45
CA ILE A 172 -10.58 1.28 28.47
C ILE A 172 -10.21 0.85 29.90
N ARG A 173 -9.61 1.75 30.70
CA ARG A 173 -9.27 1.44 32.09
C ARG A 173 -10.52 1.18 32.94
N LYS A 174 -11.60 1.95 32.74
CA LYS A 174 -12.88 1.75 33.45
C LYS A 174 -13.51 0.41 33.07
N THR A 175 -13.54 0.05 31.79
CA THR A 175 -14.11 -1.23 31.35
C THR A 175 -13.34 -2.42 31.90
N LEU A 176 -12.00 -2.35 31.91
CA LEU A 176 -11.15 -3.39 32.51
C LEU A 176 -11.36 -3.54 34.03
N GLN A 177 -11.55 -2.45 34.77
CA GLN A 177 -11.87 -2.51 36.20
C GLN A 177 -13.21 -3.21 36.45
N ASN A 178 -14.24 -2.90 35.65
CA ASN A 178 -15.55 -3.53 35.76
C ASN A 178 -15.50 -5.04 35.43
N PHE A 179 -14.72 -5.44 34.41
CA PHE A 179 -14.50 -6.85 34.09
C PHE A 179 -13.82 -7.59 35.24
N LYS A 180 -12.82 -6.98 35.89
CA LYS A 180 -12.08 -7.61 36.99
C LYS A 180 -12.96 -7.83 38.22
N ILE A 181 -13.92 -6.95 38.49
CA ILE A 181 -14.87 -7.05 39.61
C ILE A 181 -15.94 -8.13 39.35
N GLY A 182 -16.37 -8.32 38.10
CA GLY A 182 -17.36 -9.34 37.73
C GLY A 182 -16.87 -10.80 37.81
N THR A 183 -15.55 -11.04 37.77
CA THR A 183 -14.95 -12.38 37.90
C THR A 183 -14.68 -12.85 39.35
N ILE A 184 -14.92 -12.00 40.36
CA ILE A 184 -14.69 -12.32 41.79
C ILE A 184 -16.01 -12.34 42.57
N SER A 185 -17.16 -12.43 41.88
CA SER A 185 -18.48 -12.69 42.49
C SER A 185 -19.07 -13.98 41.91
#